data_AF-A0AAV4SGL1-F1
#
_entry.id   AF-A0AAV4SGL1-F1
#
_cell.length_a   1.000
_cell.length_b   1.000
_cell.length_c   1.000
_cell.angle_alpha   90.00
_cell.angle_beta   90.00
_cell.angle_gamma   90.00
#
_symmetry.space_group_name_H-M   'P 1'
#
loop_
_entity.id
_entity.type
_entity.pdbx_description
1 polymer ?
#
loop_
_entity_poly.entity_id
_entity_poly.type
_entity_poly.pdbx_seq_one_letter_code
_entity_poly.pdbx_strand_id
1 'polypeptide(L)'
;MQVASLLDLYTSRLADHMRVTRYTSKGENIYAIVLNWPKDNLLTLGSLQTFQGDSIYMLGVKKPLSYTQTKSNVVINFPYLTPDTLPSTVAWVLKVTRS
;
A
#
# COMPACT_ATOMS: atom_id res chain seq x y z
N MET A 1 27.61 -7.25 -6.56
CA MET A 1 27.22 -6.18 -5.62
C MET A 1 26.87 -4.97 -6.47
N GLN A 2 25.60 -4.61 -6.58
CA GLN A 2 25.12 -3.61 -7.53
C GLN A 2 25.06 -2.26 -6.83
N VAL A 3 25.93 -1.32 -7.24
CA VAL A 3 25.87 0.07 -6.79
C VAL A 3 24.69 0.75 -7.50
N ALA A 4 23.67 1.15 -6.75
CA ALA A 4 22.56 1.95 -7.27
C ALA A 4 23.10 3.30 -7.75
N SER A 5 22.62 3.79 -8.90
CA SER A 5 23.11 5.05 -9.45
C SER A 5 22.66 6.23 -8.59
N LEU A 6 23.42 7.34 -8.62
CA LEU A 6 23.03 8.58 -7.92
C LEU A 6 21.67 9.11 -8.38
N LEU A 7 21.26 8.80 -9.61
CA LEU A 7 19.95 9.14 -10.15
C LEU A 7 18.83 8.28 -9.52
N ASP A 8 19.09 6.99 -9.28
CA ASP A 8 18.16 6.10 -8.58
C ASP A 8 17.98 6.53 -7.12
N LEU A 9 19.06 6.93 -6.46
CA LEU A 9 19.05 7.46 -5.10
C LEU A 9 18.34 8.81 -5.00
N TYR A 10 18.52 9.69 -5.98
CA TYR A 10 17.80 10.97 -6.05
C TYR A 10 16.30 10.77 -6.29
N THR A 11 15.93 9.91 -7.24
CA THR A 11 14.52 9.62 -7.58
C THR A 11 13.79 8.96 -6.41
N SER A 12 14.43 8.00 -5.74
CA SER A 12 13.89 7.35 -4.54
C SER A 12 13.73 8.34 -3.37
N ARG A 13 14.70 9.24 -3.16
CA ARG A 13 14.62 10.28 -2.12
C ARG A 13 13.48 11.27 -2.38
N LEU A 14 13.26 11.67 -3.64
CA LEU A 14 12.12 12.52 -4.00
C LEU A 14 10.77 11.80 -3.84
N ALA A 15 10.71 10.52 -4.17
CA ALA A 15 9.52 9.69 -3.96
C ALA A 15 9.19 9.50 -2.46
N ASP A 16 10.22 9.39 -1.61
CA ASP A 16 10.05 9.21 -0.16
C ASP A 16 9.62 10.50 0.56
N HIS A 17 10.00 11.68 0.04
CA HIS A 17 9.53 12.98 0.56
C HIS A 17 8.09 13.31 0.14
N MET A 18 7.58 12.75 -0.96
CA MET A 18 6.18 12.91 -1.37
C MET A 18 5.35 11.74 -0.87
N ARG A 19 5.21 11.60 0.45
CA ARG A 19 4.36 10.57 1.07
C ARG A 19 2.92 10.72 0.56
N VAL A 20 2.55 9.86 -0.38
CA VAL A 20 1.26 9.84 -1.10
C VAL A 20 0.22 8.93 -0.43
N THR A 21 0.52 8.46 0.79
CA THR A 21 -0.40 7.69 1.62
C THR A 21 -0.82 8.50 2.84
N ARG A 22 -2.12 8.50 3.15
CA ARG A 22 -2.69 9.09 4.38
C ARG A 22 -3.38 7.99 5.20
N TYR A 23 -3.38 8.13 6.51
CA TYR A 23 -4.01 7.17 7.40
C TYR A 23 -5.16 7.79 8.19
N THR A 24 -6.22 7.02 8.37
CA THR A 24 -7.29 7.30 9.33
C THR A 24 -7.69 5.99 10.02
N SER A 25 -8.45 6.07 11.11
CA SER A 25 -8.94 4.88 11.82
C SER A 25 -10.38 5.07 12.29
N LYS A 26 -11.10 3.97 12.42
CA LYS A 26 -12.43 3.92 13.05
C LYS A 26 -12.62 2.57 13.75
N GLY A 27 -12.70 2.62 15.08
CA GLY A 27 -12.65 1.41 15.91
C GLY A 27 -11.35 0.65 15.64
N GLU A 28 -11.46 -0.65 15.37
CA GLU A 28 -10.32 -1.54 15.09
C GLU A 28 -9.83 -1.50 13.64
N ASN A 29 -10.48 -0.69 12.79
CA ASN A 29 -10.15 -0.60 11.38
C ASN A 29 -9.18 0.55 11.13
N ILE A 30 -8.12 0.27 10.38
CA ILE A 30 -7.18 1.26 9.86
C ILE A 30 -7.43 1.42 8.36
N TYR A 31 -7.45 2.66 7.90
CA TYR A 31 -7.63 3.00 6.49
C TYR A 31 -6.38 3.69 5.96
N ALA A 32 -5.77 3.12 4.92
CA ALA A 32 -4.67 3.74 4.19
C ALA A 32 -5.20 4.25 2.83
N ILE A 33 -5.20 5.57 2.65
CA ILE A 33 -5.61 6.24 1.42
C ILE A 33 -4.37 6.42 0.55
N VAL A 34 -4.35 5.74 -0.58
CA VAL A 34 -3.22 5.66 -1.52
C VAL A 34 -3.56 6.50 -2.74
N LEU A 35 -2.83 7.61 -2.95
CA LEU A 35 -3.15 8.59 -4.01
C LEU A 35 -2.56 8.22 -5.38
N ASN A 36 -1.62 7.29 -5.43
CA ASN A 36 -1.02 6.81 -6.67
C ASN A 36 -1.00 5.30 -6.67
N TRP A 37 -1.42 4.70 -7.79
CA TRP A 37 -1.30 3.26 -7.96
C TRP A 37 0.19 2.86 -7.86
N PRO A 38 0.55 1.87 -7.04
CA PRO A 38 1.94 1.52 -6.80
C PRO A 38 2.58 0.94 -8.07
N LYS A 39 3.85 1.29 -8.30
CA LYS A 39 4.65 0.65 -9.34
C LYS A 39 4.71 -0.85 -9.09
N ASP A 40 4.64 -1.64 -10.16
CA ASP A 40 4.70 -3.10 -10.14
C ASP A 40 3.62 -3.76 -9.24
N ASN A 41 2.54 -3.03 -8.94
CA ASN A 41 1.48 -3.42 -8.03
C ASN A 41 1.98 -3.75 -6.60
N LEU A 42 3.10 -3.16 -6.15
CA LEU A 42 3.68 -3.42 -4.84
C LEU A 42 3.67 -2.16 -3.98
N LEU A 43 2.78 -2.12 -2.99
CA LEU A 43 2.73 -1.02 -2.02
C LEU A 43 3.51 -1.38 -0.76
N THR A 44 4.49 -0.54 -0.41
CA THR A 44 5.24 -0.67 0.85
C THR A 44 4.74 0.37 1.86
N LEU A 45 4.24 -0.08 3.01
CA LEU A 45 3.79 0.78 4.10
C LEU A 45 4.70 0.61 5.32
N GLY A 46 5.55 1.60 5.59
CA GLY A 46 6.54 1.53 6.68
C GLY A 46 6.05 1.94 8.07
N SER A 47 4.87 2.58 8.16
CA SER A 47 4.27 2.95 9.45
C SER A 47 3.12 2.03 9.87
N LEU A 48 2.77 1.05 9.03
CA LEU A 48 1.73 0.08 9.33
C LEU A 48 2.36 -1.17 9.96
N GLN A 49 1.83 -1.59 11.10
CA GLN A 49 2.10 -2.90 11.69
C GLN A 49 0.84 -3.75 11.59
N THR A 50 1.00 -4.96 11.07
CA THR A 50 -0.04 -6.00 11.00
C THR A 50 0.27 -7.13 11.97
N PHE A 51 -0.77 -7.79 12.47
CA PHE A 51 -0.69 -8.96 13.33
C PHE A 51 -1.19 -10.22 12.61
N GLN A 52 -0.83 -11.40 13.14
CA GLN A 52 -1.33 -12.66 12.60
C GLN A 52 -2.87 -12.69 12.70
N GLY A 53 -3.54 -12.82 11.57
CA GLY A 53 -5.01 -12.79 11.48
C GLY A 53 -5.57 -11.51 10.83
N ASP A 54 -4.77 -10.43 10.75
CA ASP A 54 -5.18 -9.20 10.10
C ASP A 54 -5.51 -9.46 8.61
N SER A 55 -6.61 -8.86 8.15
CA SER A 55 -7.02 -8.92 6.75
C SER A 55 -6.98 -7.54 6.13
N ILE A 56 -6.37 -7.44 4.94
CA ILE A 56 -6.29 -6.20 4.17
C ILE A 56 -7.21 -6.31 2.95
N TYR A 57 -8.09 -5.33 2.78
CA TYR A 57 -8.99 -5.22 1.62
C TYR A 57 -8.79 -3.88 0.93
N MET A 58 -8.91 -3.83 -0.39
CA MET A 58 -9.15 -2.58 -1.11
C MET A 58 -10.67 -2.33 -1.17
N LEU A 59 -11.13 -1.15 -0.75
CA LEU A 59 -12.55 -0.81 -0.85
C LEU A 59 -13.01 -0.90 -2.31
N GLY A 60 -14.12 -1.60 -2.56
CA GLY A 60 -14.63 -1.90 -3.91
C GLY A 60 -14.08 -3.21 -4.52
N VAL A 61 -13.05 -3.83 -3.91
CA VAL A 61 -12.53 -5.15 -4.31
C VAL A 61 -12.98 -6.21 -3.31
N LYS A 62 -13.60 -7.28 -3.80
CA LYS A 62 -14.23 -8.30 -2.94
C LYS A 62 -13.24 -9.21 -2.21
N LYS A 63 -12.09 -9.50 -2.82
CA LYS A 63 -11.09 -10.43 -2.27
C LYS A 63 -10.09 -9.68 -1.38
N PRO A 64 -9.62 -10.30 -0.29
CA PRO A 64 -8.51 -9.74 0.48
C PRO A 64 -7.23 -9.71 -0.37
N LEU A 65 -6.36 -8.75 -0.08
CA LEU A 65 -5.06 -8.60 -0.70
C LEU A 65 -4.03 -9.48 0.02
N SER A 66 -3.15 -10.12 -0.75
CA SER A 66 -1.99 -10.79 -0.17
C SER A 66 -0.96 -9.75 0.27
N TYR A 67 -0.34 -9.99 1.41
CA TYR A 67 0.69 -9.11 1.95
C TYR A 67 1.74 -9.92 2.70
N THR A 68 2.92 -9.32 2.85
CA THR A 68 4.02 -9.85 3.65
C THR A 68 4.45 -8.79 4.64
N GLN A 69 4.49 -9.16 5.93
CA GLN A 69 5.09 -8.33 6.97
C GLN A 69 6.60 -8.58 7.00
N THR A 70 7.38 -7.51 6.91
CA THR A 70 8.82 -7.48 7.20
C THR A 70 9.05 -6.80 8.55
N LYS A 71 10.30 -6.71 9.04
CA LYS A 71 10.60 -6.11 10.36
C LYS A 71 10.03 -4.69 10.54
N SER A 72 10.03 -3.88 9.48
CA SER A 72 9.61 -2.48 9.54
C SER A 72 8.51 -2.10 8.56
N ASN A 73 8.17 -2.97 7.60
CA ASN A 73 7.24 -2.62 6.53
C ASN A 73 6.23 -3.73 6.27
N VAL A 74 5.02 -3.34 5.85
CA VAL A 74 4.06 -4.23 5.20
C VAL A 74 4.18 -4.03 3.69
N VAL A 75 4.42 -5.11 2.95
CA VAL A 75 4.40 -5.12 1.48
C VAL A 75 3.09 -5.75 1.02
N ILE A 76 2.28 -5.01 0.29
CA ILE A 76 0.93 -5.40 -0.13
C ILE A 76 0.90 -5.53 -1.65
N ASN A 77 0.40 -6.66 -2.15
CA ASN A 77 0.17 -6.86 -3.58
C ASN A 77 -1.17 -6.24 -3.98
N PHE A 78 -1.12 -5.23 -4.82
CA PHE A 78 -2.31 -4.66 -5.45
C PHE A 78 -2.85 -5.63 -6.51
N PRO A 79 -4.17 -5.73 -6.64
CA PRO A 79 -4.78 -6.63 -7.61
C PRO A 79 -4.58 -6.10 -9.03
N TYR A 80 -4.41 -6.99 -10.00
CA TYR A 80 -4.51 -6.60 -11.40
C TYR A 80 -5.97 -6.31 -11.73
N LEU A 81 -6.27 -5.04 -11.99
CA LEU A 81 -7.61 -4.56 -12.35
C LEU A 81 -7.58 -3.94 -13.74
N THR A 82 -8.64 -4.16 -14.50
CA THR A 82 -8.92 -3.46 -15.74
C THR A 82 -9.54 -2.09 -15.45
N PRO A 83 -9.50 -1.12 -16.39
CA PRO A 83 -10.07 0.21 -16.16
C PRO A 83 -11.55 0.21 -15.72
N ASP A 84 -12.35 -0.73 -16.22
CA ASP A 84 -13.76 -0.92 -15.85
C ASP A 84 -13.98 -1.56 -14.48
N THR A 85 -12.95 -2.19 -13.90
CA THR A 85 -13.00 -2.81 -12.57
C THR A 85 -12.25 -2.02 -11.50
N LEU A 86 -11.65 -0.88 -11.85
CA LEU A 86 -11.03 0.02 -10.89
C LEU A 86 -12.10 0.65 -9.98
N PRO A 87 -11.95 0.57 -8.65
CA PRO A 87 -12.92 1.15 -7.73
C PRO A 87 -12.86 2.68 -7.69
N SER A 88 -11.81 3.28 -8.26
CA SER A 88 -11.54 4.71 -8.29
C SER A 88 -10.44 5.02 -9.30
N THR A 89 -10.43 6.24 -9.82
CA THR A 89 -9.42 6.78 -10.75
C THR A 89 -8.46 7.77 -10.09
N VAL A 90 -8.71 8.15 -8.82
CA VAL A 90 -7.98 9.23 -8.13
C VAL A 90 -7.29 8.79 -6.84
N ALA A 91 -7.84 7.79 -6.15
CA ALA A 91 -7.30 7.28 -4.89
C ALA A 91 -7.90 5.92 -4.54
N TRP A 92 -7.10 5.05 -3.92
CA TRP A 92 -7.51 3.72 -3.48
C TRP A 92 -7.38 3.61 -1.97
N VAL A 93 -8.42 3.11 -1.32
CA VAL A 93 -8.44 2.97 0.14
C VAL A 93 -8.26 1.51 0.51
N LEU A 94 -7.19 1.23 1.25
CA LEU A 94 -6.99 -0.05 1.90
C LEU A 94 -7.63 -0.01 3.28
N LYS A 95 -8.44 -1.00 3.61
CA LYS A 95 -8.97 -1.25 4.94
C LYS A 95 -8.23 -2.43 5.55
N VAL A 96 -7.59 -2.21 6.68
CA VAL A 96 -7.01 -3.24 7.53
C VAL A 96 -8.01 -3.52 8.65
N THR A 97 -8.53 -4.74 8.69
CA THR A 97 -9.37 -5.22 9.79
C THR A 97 -8.50 -6.05 10.71
N ARG A 98 -8.35 -5.62 11.97
CA ARG A 98 -7.61 -6.37 12.98
C ARG A 98 -8.44 -7.52 13.54
N SER A 99 -7.79 -8.63 13.83
CA SER A 99 -8.38 -9.80 14.51
C SER A 99 -8.29 -9.70 16.03
#